data_AF-A0ABD4S2Y6-F1
#
_entry.id   AF-A0ABD4S2Y6-F1
#
_cell.length_a   1.000
_cell.length_b   1.000
_cell.length_c   1.000
_cell.angle_alpha   90.00
_cell.angle_beta   90.00
_cell.angle_gamma   90.00
#
_symmetry.space_group_name_H-M   'P 1'
#
loop_
_entity.id
_entity.type
_entity.pdbx_description
1 polymer ?
#
loop_
_entity_poly.entity_id
_entity_poly.type
_entity_poly.pdbx_seq_one_letter_code
_entity_poly.pdbx_strand_id
1 'polypeptide(L)'
;MTNKERLDKLRDEYHKIPIPKKLDTIINHKKIKDIYCEQNKKINRWRFKVIMASACMFIVLVNISPVFADNFSKLPIIGGLVEVVTIKNYSLKNENYEAKIDIPKIQGLKDKNLEKRLNNSFMEDGKRLYDEFQNRMEKIELSKNKGHKYLSLSYSVKNNSKDFLSIEMTKNEIEASSYVSKIHYNVDKKRQIVLTLPMLFKDDKYIKVISDNIKEQMRNQMKNDSTKSYFIDQGKDSPVKDFKTINKYQDFYLNKNEDLVICFDQFEVAPGYMGSVEFVIPYKVIKDL
;
A
#
# COMPACT_ATOMS: atom_id res chain seq x y z
N MET A 1 -19.22 -27.08 -11.43
CA MET A 1 -18.15 -26.28 -10.81
C MET A 1 -17.69 -27.01 -9.56
N THR A 2 -16.41 -27.35 -9.47
CA THR A 2 -15.84 -28.04 -8.29
C THR A 2 -15.79 -27.10 -7.07
N ASN A 3 -15.73 -27.64 -5.84
CA ASN A 3 -15.58 -26.82 -4.63
C ASN A 3 -14.34 -25.91 -4.69
N LYS A 4 -13.27 -26.36 -5.34
CA LYS A 4 -12.05 -25.59 -5.59
C LYS A 4 -12.27 -24.43 -6.55
N GLU A 5 -12.97 -24.67 -7.67
CA GLU A 5 -13.37 -23.60 -8.61
C GLU A 5 -14.30 -22.58 -7.96
N ARG A 6 -15.16 -23.00 -7.03
CA ARG A 6 -16.04 -22.10 -6.26
C ARG A 6 -15.25 -21.22 -5.31
N LEU A 7 -14.30 -21.80 -4.58
CA LEU A 7 -13.40 -21.06 -3.69
C LEU A 7 -12.49 -20.09 -4.46
N ASP A 8 -11.94 -20.53 -5.59
CA ASP A 8 -11.16 -19.67 -6.48
C ASP A 8 -12.01 -18.49 -6.99
N LYS A 9 -13.25 -18.75 -7.43
CA LYS A 9 -14.17 -17.71 -7.90
C LYS A 9 -14.54 -16.72 -6.78
N LEU A 10 -14.82 -17.21 -5.57
CA LEU A 10 -15.12 -16.36 -4.41
C LEU A 10 -13.91 -15.54 -3.97
N ARG A 11 -12.70 -16.12 -4.02
CA ARG A 11 -11.44 -15.38 -3.79
C ARG A 11 -11.25 -14.28 -4.83
N ASP A 12 -11.45 -14.61 -6.11
CA ASP A 12 -11.33 -13.65 -7.19
C ASP A 12 -12.43 -12.57 -7.13
N GLU A 13 -13.65 -12.89 -6.66
CA GLU A 13 -14.73 -11.94 -6.37
C GLU A 13 -14.44 -11.06 -5.15
N TYR A 14 -13.80 -11.60 -4.12
CA TYR A 14 -13.37 -10.86 -2.95
C TYR A 14 -12.26 -9.85 -3.27
N HIS A 15 -11.28 -10.25 -4.09
CA HIS A 15 -10.26 -9.32 -4.61
C HIS A 15 -10.81 -8.31 -5.64
N LYS A 16 -12.06 -8.44 -6.10
CA LYS A 16 -12.71 -7.54 -7.08
C LYS A 16 -13.39 -6.31 -6.47
N ILE A 17 -13.26 -6.06 -5.16
CA ILE A 17 -13.52 -4.72 -4.60
C ILE A 17 -12.20 -4.08 -4.13
N PRO A 18 -11.21 -3.91 -5.02
CA PRO A 18 -10.04 -3.11 -4.68
C PRO A 18 -10.50 -1.67 -4.47
N ILE A 19 -9.80 -0.93 -3.62
CA ILE A 19 -9.78 0.53 -3.79
C ILE A 19 -9.33 0.75 -5.25
N PRO A 20 -10.09 1.47 -6.09
CA PRO A 20 -9.75 1.61 -7.50
C PRO A 20 -8.32 2.10 -7.58
N LYS A 21 -7.47 1.33 -8.28
CA LYS A 21 -6.15 1.77 -8.69
C LYS A 21 -6.32 2.85 -9.77
N LYS A 22 -6.92 3.99 -9.42
CA LYS A 22 -6.97 5.21 -10.24
C LYS A 22 -5.59 5.89 -10.32
N LEU A 23 -4.51 5.18 -9.97
CA LEU A 23 -3.13 5.61 -10.21
C LEU A 23 -2.95 6.12 -11.64
N ASP A 24 -3.49 5.44 -12.65
CA ASP A 24 -3.38 5.86 -14.06
C ASP A 24 -3.94 7.27 -14.33
N THR A 25 -4.98 7.69 -13.59
CA THR A 25 -5.56 9.04 -13.74
C THR A 25 -4.72 10.14 -13.06
N ILE A 26 -3.95 9.76 -12.03
CA ILE A 26 -3.09 10.68 -11.28
C ILE A 26 -1.69 10.75 -11.94
N ILE A 27 -1.28 9.65 -12.57
CA ILE A 27 -0.03 9.49 -13.28
C ILE A 27 0.00 10.38 -14.52
N ASN A 28 0.97 11.28 -14.57
CA ASN A 28 1.23 12.07 -15.76
C ASN A 28 2.11 11.29 -16.74
N HIS A 29 1.50 10.48 -17.60
CA HIS A 29 2.20 9.67 -18.59
C HIS A 29 3.13 10.47 -19.51
N LYS A 30 2.79 11.72 -19.85
CA LYS A 30 3.65 12.61 -20.65
C LYS A 30 4.94 12.96 -19.89
N LYS A 31 4.80 13.46 -18.65
CA LYS A 31 5.94 13.81 -17.79
C LYS A 31 6.83 12.59 -17.51
N ILE A 32 6.23 11.42 -17.37
CA ILE A 32 6.94 10.15 -17.24
C ILE A 32 7.72 9.82 -18.53
N LYS A 33 7.08 9.91 -19.70
CA LYS A 33 7.75 9.67 -20.99
C LYS A 33 8.93 10.62 -21.19
N ASP A 34 8.78 11.89 -20.85
CA ASP A 34 9.85 12.88 -20.93
C ASP A 34 11.04 12.51 -20.02
N ILE A 35 10.76 12.07 -18.78
CA ILE A 35 11.79 11.58 -17.85
C ILE A 35 12.52 10.35 -18.41
N TYR A 36 11.81 9.36 -18.96
CA TYR A 36 12.43 8.18 -19.57
C TYR A 36 13.28 8.55 -20.79
N CYS A 37 12.79 9.45 -21.66
CA CYS A 37 13.53 9.94 -22.82
C CYS A 37 14.80 10.69 -22.43
N GLU A 38 14.76 11.51 -21.38
CA GLU A 38 15.94 12.22 -20.85
C GLU A 38 16.96 11.27 -20.21
N GLN A 39 16.50 10.24 -19.49
CA GLN A 39 17.38 9.22 -18.91
C GLN A 39 18.07 8.36 -19.97
N ASN A 40 17.34 7.97 -21.03
CA ASN A 40 17.92 7.20 -22.14
C ASN A 40 18.96 7.98 -22.96
N LYS A 41 18.93 9.32 -22.94
CA LYS A 41 19.99 10.17 -23.52
C LYS A 41 21.24 10.30 -22.64
N LYS A 42 21.17 9.93 -21.34
CA LYS A 42 22.23 10.12 -20.34
C LYS A 42 22.68 8.80 -19.68
N ILE A 43 22.63 7.69 -20.41
CA ILE A 43 22.85 6.30 -19.94
C ILE A 43 24.19 6.03 -19.21
N ASN A 44 25.12 6.98 -19.08
CA ASN A 44 26.44 6.69 -18.50
C ASN A 44 26.80 7.32 -17.13
N ARG A 45 25.99 8.13 -16.42
CA ARG A 45 26.51 8.78 -15.18
C ARG A 45 25.64 8.97 -13.93
N TRP A 46 24.37 8.60 -13.89
CA TRP A 46 23.55 8.82 -12.69
C TRP A 46 22.99 7.52 -12.10
N ARG A 47 23.85 6.84 -11.34
CA ARG A 47 23.42 5.85 -10.35
C ARG A 47 22.56 6.55 -9.30
N PHE A 48 21.40 6.00 -8.98
CA PHE A 48 20.67 6.32 -7.75
C PHE A 48 21.58 6.01 -6.55
N LYS A 49 22.36 7.01 -6.09
CA LYS A 49 23.08 6.94 -4.84
C LYS A 49 22.14 7.42 -3.73
N VAL A 50 21.30 6.52 -3.23
CA VAL A 50 20.79 6.64 -1.87
C VAL A 50 21.94 6.14 -0.98
N ILE A 51 22.65 7.06 -0.33
CA ILE A 51 23.68 6.71 0.66
C ILE A 51 22.92 6.37 1.93
N MET A 52 22.67 5.09 2.18
CA MET A 52 22.33 4.62 3.52
C MET A 52 23.61 4.21 4.23
N ALA A 53 23.89 4.87 5.35
CA ALA A 53 24.85 4.38 6.32
C ALA A 53 24.45 2.95 6.71
N SER A 54 25.31 2.00 6.39
CA SER A 54 25.13 0.60 6.74
C SER A 54 25.38 0.42 8.23
N ALA A 55 24.33 0.54 9.04
CA ALA A 55 24.30 -0.12 10.33
C ALA A 55 23.57 -1.45 10.15
N CYS A 56 24.32 -2.52 9.90
CA CYS A 56 23.84 -3.87 10.13
C CYS A 56 23.47 -4.00 11.61
N MET A 57 22.18 -3.92 11.93
CA MET A 57 21.64 -4.52 13.14
C MET A 57 20.48 -5.41 12.75
N PHE A 58 20.70 -6.71 12.89
CA PHE A 58 19.63 -7.65 13.18
C PHE A 58 18.97 -7.17 14.47
N ILE A 59 17.84 -6.48 14.37
CA ILE A 59 16.94 -6.27 15.51
C ILE A 59 15.80 -7.24 15.32
N VAL A 60 15.80 -8.28 16.16
CA VAL A 60 14.61 -9.08 16.44
C VAL A 60 13.55 -8.11 16.95
N LEU A 61 12.54 -7.80 16.14
CA LEU A 61 11.41 -6.99 16.59
C LEU A 61 10.55 -7.84 17.53
N VAL A 62 10.86 -7.75 18.81
CA VAL A 62 9.95 -8.11 19.89
C VAL A 62 8.75 -7.15 19.79
N ASN A 63 7.57 -7.74 19.94
CA ASN A 63 6.26 -7.12 20.08
C ASN A 63 6.31 -5.79 20.89
N ILE A 64 6.15 -4.63 20.24
CA ILE A 64 5.97 -3.35 20.94
C ILE A 64 4.52 -2.89 20.70
N SER A 65 3.72 -3.06 21.75
CA SER A 65 2.37 -2.49 21.91
C SER A 65 2.44 -0.94 22.05
N PRO A 66 1.31 -0.22 21.97
CA PRO A 66 1.22 1.12 21.39
C PRO A 66 1.62 2.24 22.35
N VAL A 67 2.80 2.84 22.17
CA VAL A 67 3.13 4.20 22.66
C VAL A 67 4.12 4.84 21.69
N PHE A 68 3.64 5.38 20.56
CA PHE A 68 4.40 6.34 19.76
C PHE A 68 3.43 7.39 19.19
N ALA A 69 2.91 8.20 20.10
CA ALA A 69 2.60 9.60 19.82
C ALA A 69 3.65 10.44 20.58
N ASP A 70 3.95 11.63 20.07
CA ASP A 70 4.92 12.60 20.58
C ASP A 70 6.40 12.34 20.30
N ASN A 71 6.84 12.77 19.11
CA ASN A 71 8.01 13.64 18.96
C ASN A 71 8.07 14.24 17.54
N PHE A 72 7.19 15.21 17.24
CA PHE A 72 7.46 16.22 16.22
C PHE A 72 8.03 17.44 16.93
N SER A 73 9.33 17.45 17.17
CA SER A 73 10.01 18.63 17.71
C SER A 73 11.43 18.73 17.15
N LYS A 74 11.63 19.82 16.39
CA LYS A 74 12.92 20.36 15.89
C LYS A 74 13.52 19.66 14.67
N LEU A 75 13.08 20.08 13.47
CA LEU A 75 13.91 20.03 12.27
C LEU A 75 14.15 21.45 11.74
N PRO A 76 15.39 21.81 11.37
CA PRO A 76 15.72 23.13 10.87
C PRO A 76 15.05 23.40 9.51
N ILE A 77 14.54 24.63 9.37
CA ILE A 77 13.82 25.15 8.21
C ILE A 77 14.83 25.35 7.06
N ILE A 78 14.59 24.72 5.89
CA ILE A 78 14.73 25.25 4.52
C ILE A 78 14.23 24.18 3.53
N GLY A 79 13.07 24.45 2.93
CA GLY A 79 12.38 23.61 1.95
C GLY A 79 10.94 23.39 2.36
N GLY A 80 10.00 24.07 1.67
CA GLY A 80 8.58 24.14 2.04
C GLY A 80 8.01 22.81 2.55
N LEU A 81 7.45 22.85 3.75
CA LEU A 81 6.87 21.71 4.44
C LEU A 81 5.73 21.15 3.59
N VAL A 82 5.88 19.90 3.13
CA VAL A 82 4.76 19.14 2.58
C VAL A 82 4.00 18.55 3.75
N GLU A 83 2.76 18.99 3.93
CA GLU A 83 1.89 18.57 5.02
C GLU A 83 0.77 17.68 4.49
N VAL A 84 0.34 16.72 5.33
CA VAL A 84 -0.80 15.86 5.04
C VAL A 84 -1.78 16.00 6.20
N VAL A 85 -2.92 16.59 5.93
CA VAL A 85 -3.96 16.90 6.93
C VAL A 85 -5.29 16.34 6.50
N THR A 86 -6.16 16.04 7.46
CA THR A 86 -7.52 15.60 7.17
C THR A 86 -8.33 16.77 6.62
N ILE A 87 -8.90 16.62 5.41
CA ILE A 87 -9.74 17.66 4.79
C ILE A 87 -11.23 17.42 4.99
N LYS A 88 -11.62 16.15 5.10
CA LYS A 88 -13.02 15.77 5.21
C LYS A 88 -13.14 14.44 5.93
N ASN A 89 -14.15 14.37 6.78
CA ASN A 89 -14.56 13.15 7.46
C ASN A 89 -16.00 12.85 7.08
N TYR A 90 -16.27 11.61 6.66
CA TYR A 90 -17.62 11.08 6.61
C TYR A 90 -17.82 10.15 7.79
N SER A 91 -18.91 10.34 8.53
CA SER A 91 -19.28 9.48 9.64
C SER A 91 -20.76 9.14 9.52
N LEU A 92 -21.07 7.85 9.62
CA LEU A 92 -22.43 7.32 9.66
C LEU A 92 -22.46 6.28 10.79
N LYS A 93 -23.48 6.33 11.63
CA LYS A 93 -23.66 5.32 12.68
C LYS A 93 -25.13 5.11 12.98
N ASN A 94 -25.59 3.89 12.71
CA ASN A 94 -26.89 3.37 13.09
C ASN A 94 -26.70 2.09 13.92
N GLU A 95 -27.78 1.41 14.32
CA GLU A 95 -27.69 0.21 15.18
C GLU A 95 -26.88 -0.94 14.54
N ASN A 96 -27.06 -1.16 13.24
CA ASN A 96 -26.48 -2.30 12.53
C ASN A 96 -25.26 -1.92 11.67
N TYR A 97 -24.96 -0.63 11.47
CA TYR A 97 -23.82 -0.26 10.64
C TYR A 97 -23.16 1.05 11.04
N GLU A 98 -21.86 1.09 10.80
CA GLU A 98 -21.01 2.26 11.06
C GLU A 98 -20.03 2.47 9.90
N ALA A 99 -19.83 3.72 9.49
CA ALA A 99 -18.81 4.11 8.53
C ALA A 99 -17.99 5.29 9.08
N LYS A 100 -16.65 5.22 8.97
CA LYS A 100 -15.70 6.27 9.35
C LYS A 100 -14.66 6.46 8.25
N ILE A 101 -14.75 7.54 7.48
CA ILE A 101 -13.90 7.77 6.31
C ILE A 101 -13.18 9.10 6.48
N ASP A 102 -11.89 9.03 6.76
CA ASP A 102 -10.99 10.17 6.90
C ASP A 102 -10.23 10.39 5.60
N ILE A 103 -10.41 11.55 4.98
CA ILE A 103 -9.84 11.88 3.68
C ILE A 103 -8.63 12.81 3.89
N PRO A 104 -7.43 12.43 3.43
CA PRO A 104 -6.26 13.29 3.50
C PRO A 104 -6.28 14.39 2.43
N LYS A 105 -5.52 15.44 2.70
CA LYS A 105 -5.15 16.49 1.76
C LYS A 105 -3.68 16.80 1.92
N ILE A 106 -2.98 16.78 0.79
CA ILE A 106 -1.59 17.19 0.66
C ILE A 106 -1.56 18.71 0.44
N GLN A 107 -0.66 19.39 1.15
CA GLN A 107 -0.36 20.80 0.98
C GLN A 107 1.16 20.98 0.87
N GLY A 108 1.62 21.95 0.07
CA GLY A 108 3.03 22.33 0.00
C GLY A 108 3.84 21.66 -1.13
N LEU A 109 3.21 20.91 -2.04
CA LEU A 109 3.89 20.47 -3.26
C LEU A 109 4.19 21.67 -4.17
N LYS A 110 5.32 21.59 -4.88
CA LYS A 110 5.75 22.62 -5.85
C LYS A 110 4.83 22.63 -7.08
N ASP A 111 4.43 21.45 -7.55
CA ASP A 111 3.49 21.27 -8.66
C ASP A 111 2.06 21.28 -8.11
N LYS A 112 1.41 22.45 -8.17
CA LYS A 112 0.04 22.64 -7.69
C LYS A 112 -1.00 21.86 -8.50
N ASN A 113 -0.69 21.51 -9.74
CA ASN A 113 -1.57 20.65 -10.54
C ASN A 113 -1.51 19.21 -10.04
N LEU A 114 -0.32 18.70 -9.70
CA LEU A 114 -0.18 17.39 -9.05
C LEU A 114 -0.88 17.37 -7.69
N GLU A 115 -0.67 18.39 -6.85
CA GLU A 115 -1.34 18.55 -5.55
C GLU A 115 -2.86 18.47 -5.70
N LYS A 116 -3.42 19.25 -6.63
CA LYS A 116 -4.85 19.25 -6.92
C LYS A 116 -5.35 17.89 -7.42
N ARG A 117 -4.62 17.22 -8.33
CA ARG A 117 -5.00 15.88 -8.83
C ARG A 117 -5.04 14.84 -7.71
N LEU A 118 -4.02 14.81 -6.85
CA LEU A 118 -3.98 13.90 -5.70
C LEU A 118 -5.14 14.15 -4.73
N ASN A 119 -5.33 15.40 -4.32
CA ASN A 119 -6.40 15.78 -3.39
C ASN A 119 -7.79 15.50 -3.96
N ASN A 120 -8.01 15.75 -5.26
CA ASN A 120 -9.26 15.42 -5.93
C ASN A 120 -9.49 13.90 -5.95
N SER A 121 -8.45 13.10 -6.25
CA SER A 121 -8.58 11.64 -6.23
C SER A 121 -8.96 11.13 -4.83
N PHE A 122 -8.32 11.62 -3.77
CA PHE A 122 -8.66 11.23 -2.40
C PHE A 122 -10.12 11.57 -2.05
N MET A 123 -10.58 12.75 -2.47
CA MET A 123 -11.95 13.20 -2.26
C MET A 123 -12.96 12.34 -3.04
N GLU A 124 -12.68 12.07 -4.31
CA GLU A 124 -13.52 11.22 -5.16
C GLU A 124 -13.61 9.80 -4.62
N ASP A 125 -12.49 9.20 -4.22
CA ASP A 125 -12.44 7.84 -3.71
C ASP A 125 -13.14 7.72 -2.36
N GLY A 126 -12.92 8.67 -1.44
CA GLY A 126 -13.61 8.70 -0.16
C GLY A 126 -15.12 8.92 -0.31
N LYS A 127 -15.56 9.84 -1.18
CA LYS A 127 -16.98 10.04 -1.49
C LYS A 127 -17.61 8.79 -2.10
N ARG A 128 -16.94 8.18 -3.09
CA ARG A 128 -17.44 6.97 -3.74
C ARG A 128 -17.58 5.82 -2.76
N LEU A 129 -16.59 5.59 -1.90
CA LEU A 129 -16.66 4.56 -0.84
C LEU A 129 -17.83 4.81 0.12
N TYR A 130 -18.04 6.07 0.51
CA TYR A 130 -19.18 6.45 1.36
C TYR A 130 -20.52 6.16 0.67
N ASP A 131 -20.70 6.65 -0.57
CA ASP A 131 -21.93 6.46 -1.34
C ASP A 131 -22.21 4.96 -1.61
N GLU A 132 -21.18 4.19 -1.97
CA GLU A 132 -21.29 2.73 -2.17
C GLU A 132 -21.72 2.02 -0.89
N PHE A 133 -21.16 2.41 0.26
CA PHE A 133 -21.54 1.85 1.56
C PHE A 133 -22.99 2.19 1.91
N GLN A 134 -23.40 3.45 1.77
CA GLN A 134 -24.78 3.87 2.05
C GLN A 134 -25.79 3.10 1.17
N ASN A 135 -25.58 3.09 -0.15
CA ASN A 135 -26.42 2.35 -1.08
C ASN A 135 -26.49 0.84 -0.76
N ARG A 136 -25.38 0.25 -0.32
CA ARG A 136 -25.34 -1.16 0.12
C ARG A 136 -26.17 -1.36 1.38
N MET A 137 -26.11 -0.43 2.35
CA MET A 137 -26.87 -0.55 3.60
C MET A 137 -28.37 -0.35 3.39
N GLU A 138 -28.79 0.61 2.56
CA GLU A 138 -30.21 0.80 2.21
C GLU A 138 -30.81 -0.48 1.61
N LYS A 139 -30.10 -1.15 0.71
CA LYS A 139 -30.53 -2.44 0.13
C LYS A 139 -30.61 -3.55 1.17
N ILE A 140 -29.71 -3.55 2.15
CA ILE A 140 -29.67 -4.55 3.22
C ILE A 140 -30.79 -4.32 4.22
N GLU A 141 -31.12 -3.07 4.56
CA GLU A 141 -32.26 -2.75 5.43
C GLU A 141 -33.59 -3.18 4.83
N LEU A 142 -33.73 -3.11 3.51
CA LEU A 142 -34.88 -3.65 2.78
C LEU A 142 -34.94 -5.19 2.80
N SER A 143 -33.82 -5.85 3.13
CA SER A 143 -33.74 -7.29 3.33
C SER A 143 -33.85 -7.63 4.82
N LYS A 144 -34.37 -8.79 5.21
CA LYS A 144 -34.47 -9.19 6.65
C LYS A 144 -33.10 -9.43 7.33
N ASN A 145 -32.00 -8.94 6.75
CA ASN A 145 -30.63 -9.20 7.21
C ASN A 145 -30.21 -8.20 8.30
N LYS A 146 -29.93 -8.72 9.50
CA LYS A 146 -29.56 -7.94 10.70
C LYS A 146 -28.05 -7.96 11.02
N GLY A 147 -27.20 -8.41 10.10
CA GLY A 147 -25.76 -8.51 10.37
C GLY A 147 -25.07 -7.15 10.50
N HIS A 148 -24.23 -6.97 11.53
CA HIS A 148 -23.45 -5.75 11.75
C HIS A 148 -22.41 -5.53 10.64
N LYS A 149 -22.26 -4.30 10.18
CA LYS A 149 -21.28 -3.93 9.15
C LYS A 149 -20.54 -2.66 9.50
N TYR A 150 -19.22 -2.70 9.37
CA TYR A 150 -18.35 -1.56 9.60
C TYR A 150 -17.48 -1.30 8.39
N LEU A 151 -17.34 -0.03 8.03
CA LEU A 151 -16.37 0.44 7.05
C LEU A 151 -15.52 1.53 7.68
N SER A 152 -14.20 1.43 7.53
CA SER A 152 -13.35 2.61 7.70
C SER A 152 -12.35 2.81 6.60
N LEU A 153 -12.01 4.08 6.39
CA LEU A 153 -10.88 4.53 5.60
C LEU A 153 -10.09 5.49 6.48
N SER A 154 -8.83 5.18 6.72
CA SER A 154 -7.88 6.06 7.40
C SER A 154 -6.63 6.25 6.57
N TYR A 155 -5.75 7.16 6.99
CA TYR A 155 -4.48 7.37 6.33
C TYR A 155 -3.32 7.49 7.31
N SER A 156 -2.12 7.14 6.87
CA SER A 156 -0.87 7.32 7.62
C SER A 156 0.25 7.80 6.70
N VAL A 157 1.16 8.64 7.23
CA VAL A 157 2.34 9.09 6.49
C VAL A 157 3.51 8.16 6.80
N LYS A 158 3.90 7.33 5.83
CA LYS A 158 4.96 6.33 5.97
C LYS A 158 6.36 6.96 5.79
N ASN A 159 6.45 7.98 4.94
CA ASN A 159 7.66 8.77 4.72
C ASN A 159 7.31 10.19 4.30
N ASN A 160 8.07 11.17 4.77
CA ASN A 160 7.96 12.58 4.38
C ASN A 160 9.36 13.23 4.34
N SER A 161 10.34 12.55 3.74
CA SER A 161 11.71 13.05 3.57
C SER A 161 11.75 14.28 2.66
N LYS A 162 12.94 14.85 2.48
CA LYS A 162 13.14 15.95 1.53
C LYS A 162 12.73 15.56 0.10
N ASP A 163 12.99 14.31 -0.28
CA ASP A 163 12.86 13.84 -1.65
C ASP A 163 11.57 13.04 -1.90
N PHE A 164 11.01 12.39 -0.88
CA PHE A 164 9.84 11.53 -1.04
C PHE A 164 8.72 11.82 -0.04
N LEU A 165 7.49 11.56 -0.47
CA LEU A 165 6.30 11.47 0.37
C LEU A 165 5.62 10.12 0.07
N SER A 166 5.37 9.33 1.11
CA SER A 166 4.61 8.08 1.01
C SER A 166 3.42 8.13 1.97
N ILE A 167 2.21 8.02 1.43
CA ILE A 167 0.96 8.01 2.18
C ILE A 167 0.30 6.64 2.01
N GLU A 168 -0.02 5.98 3.11
CA GLU A 168 -0.81 4.76 3.16
C GLU A 168 -2.28 5.13 3.39
N MET A 169 -3.17 4.65 2.52
CA MET A 169 -4.61 4.62 2.74
C MET A 169 -4.99 3.22 3.21
N THR A 170 -5.59 3.10 4.38
CA THR A 170 -6.03 1.82 4.94
C THR A 170 -7.55 1.75 4.93
N LYS A 171 -8.11 0.82 4.16
CA LYS A 171 -9.54 0.48 4.21
C LYS A 171 -9.73 -0.76 5.07
N ASN A 172 -10.64 -0.70 6.03
CA ASN A 172 -11.05 -1.84 6.84
C ASN A 172 -12.56 -2.07 6.68
N GLU A 173 -12.95 -3.26 6.27
CA GLU A 173 -14.33 -3.71 6.25
C GLU A 173 -14.50 -4.81 7.29
N ILE A 174 -15.48 -4.67 8.19
CA ILE A 174 -15.77 -5.69 9.19
C ILE A 174 -17.23 -6.12 9.04
N GLU A 175 -17.42 -7.41 8.86
CA GLU A 175 -18.71 -8.07 9.06
C GLU A 175 -18.55 -9.12 10.16
N ALA A 176 -18.38 -10.39 9.80
CA ALA A 176 -18.00 -11.44 10.75
C ALA A 176 -16.51 -11.37 11.14
N SER A 177 -15.64 -10.97 10.20
CA SER A 177 -14.22 -10.75 10.41
C SER A 177 -13.78 -9.48 9.70
N SER A 178 -12.63 -8.96 10.07
CA SER A 178 -12.01 -7.79 9.43
C SER A 178 -11.34 -8.21 8.12
N TYR A 179 -11.48 -7.33 7.13
CA TYR A 179 -10.69 -7.32 5.91
C TYR A 179 -10.00 -5.97 5.77
N VAL A 180 -8.68 -5.98 5.85
CA VAL A 180 -7.83 -4.81 5.68
C VAL A 180 -7.15 -4.85 4.32
N SER A 181 -7.43 -3.82 3.52
CA SER A 181 -6.75 -3.55 2.24
C SER A 181 -6.04 -2.20 2.29
N LYS A 182 -4.85 -2.11 1.70
CA LYS A 182 -4.01 -0.92 1.71
C LYS A 182 -3.71 -0.43 0.30
N ILE A 183 -3.55 0.88 0.14
CA ILE A 183 -2.95 1.49 -1.05
C ILE A 183 -1.96 2.56 -0.63
N HIS A 184 -0.82 2.59 -1.30
CA HIS A 184 0.21 3.60 -1.07
C HIS A 184 0.36 4.57 -2.23
N TYR A 185 0.43 5.87 -1.90
CA TYR A 185 0.75 6.94 -2.83
C TYR A 185 2.17 7.42 -2.56
N ASN A 186 3.06 7.19 -3.52
CA ASN A 186 4.47 7.55 -3.42
C ASN A 186 4.77 8.72 -4.36
N VAL A 187 5.15 9.87 -3.81
CA VAL A 187 5.46 11.08 -4.58
C VAL A 187 6.96 11.35 -4.52
N ASP A 188 7.59 11.40 -5.69
CA ASP A 188 8.92 11.98 -5.85
C ASP A 188 8.76 13.51 -5.88
N LYS A 189 9.15 14.18 -4.79
CA LYS A 189 9.03 15.63 -4.61
C LYS A 189 10.01 16.41 -5.48
N LYS A 190 11.06 15.78 -6.01
CA LYS A 190 11.98 16.45 -6.93
C LYS A 190 11.40 16.49 -8.33
N ARG A 191 10.95 15.34 -8.83
CA ARG A 191 10.36 15.17 -10.16
C ARG A 191 8.90 15.60 -10.21
N GLN A 192 8.24 15.75 -9.05
CA GLN A 192 6.83 16.08 -8.92
C GLN A 192 5.97 15.08 -9.72
N ILE A 193 6.12 13.79 -9.41
CA ILE A 193 5.38 12.66 -10.02
C ILE A 193 4.97 11.67 -8.95
N VAL A 194 3.91 10.90 -9.22
CA VAL A 194 3.59 9.70 -8.46
C VAL A 194 4.39 8.53 -9.03
N LEU A 195 5.09 7.81 -8.17
CA LEU A 195 5.90 6.64 -8.51
C LEU A 195 5.01 5.40 -8.61
N THR A 196 5.28 4.59 -9.63
CA THR A 196 4.82 3.21 -9.71
C THR A 196 6.01 2.28 -9.55
N LEU A 197 5.76 1.05 -9.12
CA LEU A 197 6.82 0.07 -8.89
C LEU A 197 7.73 -0.15 -10.13
N PRO A 198 7.19 -0.29 -11.37
CA PRO A 198 8.05 -0.43 -12.55
C PRO A 198 9.00 0.75 -12.79
N MET A 199 8.65 1.96 -12.33
CA MET A 199 9.49 3.15 -12.53
C MET A 199 10.78 3.16 -11.71
N LEU A 200 10.90 2.24 -10.74
CA LEU A 200 12.12 2.10 -9.94
C LEU A 200 13.18 1.24 -10.64
N PHE A 201 12.83 0.58 -11.74
CA PHE A 201 13.64 -0.46 -12.38
C PHE A 201 13.76 -0.24 -13.89
N LYS A 202 14.78 -0.83 -14.50
CA LYS A 202 15.04 -0.69 -15.94
C LYS A 202 14.14 -1.58 -16.79
N ASP A 203 13.81 -2.76 -16.29
CA ASP A 203 13.03 -3.79 -16.98
C ASP A 203 12.21 -4.62 -15.98
N ASP A 204 11.35 -5.50 -16.47
CA ASP A 204 10.44 -6.30 -15.63
C ASP A 204 11.15 -7.41 -14.80
N LYS A 205 12.50 -7.52 -14.82
CA LYS A 205 13.23 -8.52 -14.02
C LYS A 205 13.03 -8.35 -12.51
N TYR A 206 12.71 -7.13 -12.05
CA TYR A 206 12.41 -6.87 -10.65
C TYR A 206 11.29 -7.75 -10.10
N ILE A 207 10.31 -8.11 -10.94
CA ILE A 207 9.18 -8.94 -10.54
C ILE A 207 9.67 -10.26 -9.98
N LYS A 208 10.56 -10.96 -10.72
CA LYS A 208 11.11 -12.24 -10.29
C LYS A 208 12.04 -12.05 -9.08
N VAL A 209 12.95 -11.09 -9.13
CA VAL A 209 13.97 -10.89 -8.09
C VAL A 209 13.32 -10.53 -6.74
N ILE A 210 12.35 -9.63 -6.73
CA ILE A 210 11.60 -9.26 -5.52
C ILE A 210 10.77 -10.45 -5.04
N SER A 211 10.07 -11.17 -5.92
CA SER A 211 9.26 -12.32 -5.54
C SER A 211 10.09 -13.43 -4.88
N ASP A 212 11.27 -13.73 -5.41
CA ASP A 212 12.14 -14.76 -4.87
C ASP A 212 12.72 -14.33 -3.51
N ASN A 213 13.08 -13.06 -3.34
CA ASN A 213 13.49 -12.52 -2.05
C ASN A 213 12.36 -12.58 -1.01
N ILE A 214 11.12 -12.23 -1.38
CA ILE A 214 9.97 -12.31 -0.47
C ILE A 214 9.72 -13.74 -0.02
N LYS A 215 9.78 -14.74 -0.93
CA LYS A 215 9.64 -16.16 -0.55
C LYS A 215 10.73 -16.59 0.43
N GLU A 216 11.97 -16.15 0.22
CA GLU A 216 13.07 -16.42 1.15
C GLU A 216 12.79 -15.79 2.53
N GLN A 217 12.32 -14.54 2.58
CA GLN A 217 11.92 -13.89 3.83
C GLN A 217 10.78 -14.63 4.53
N MET A 218 9.73 -15.05 3.79
CA MET A 218 8.61 -15.83 4.33
C MET A 218 9.09 -17.14 4.96
N ARG A 219 9.93 -17.91 4.26
CA ARG A 219 10.53 -19.15 4.80
C ARG A 219 11.34 -18.90 6.06
N ASN A 220 12.18 -17.88 6.05
CA ASN A 220 12.99 -17.52 7.22
C ASN A 220 12.12 -17.09 8.41
N GLN A 221 11.05 -16.33 8.18
CA GLN A 221 10.10 -15.94 9.23
C GLN A 221 9.38 -17.18 9.80
N MET A 222 8.85 -18.07 8.96
CA MET A 222 8.19 -19.31 9.41
C MET A 222 9.13 -20.26 10.14
N LYS A 223 10.41 -20.32 9.75
CA LYS A 223 11.42 -21.13 10.42
C LYS A 223 11.75 -20.60 11.83
N ASN A 224 11.77 -19.29 12.00
CA ASN A 224 12.20 -18.64 13.24
C ASN A 224 11.04 -18.31 14.18
N ASP A 225 9.80 -18.32 13.70
CA ASP A 225 8.60 -18.01 14.47
C ASP A 225 7.43 -18.89 14.02
N SER A 226 7.06 -19.85 14.87
CA SER A 226 5.98 -20.82 14.59
C SER A 226 4.59 -20.19 14.50
N THR A 227 4.42 -18.93 14.89
CA THR A 227 3.15 -18.21 14.74
C THR A 227 2.96 -17.65 13.33
N LYS A 228 4.04 -17.54 12.54
CA LYS A 228 4.01 -17.04 11.17
C LYS A 228 3.54 -18.12 10.22
N SER A 229 2.61 -17.77 9.34
CA SER A 229 2.14 -18.64 8.27
C SER A 229 1.94 -17.84 7.00
N TYR A 230 2.49 -18.35 5.90
CA TYR A 230 2.36 -17.78 4.57
C TYR A 230 1.92 -18.88 3.61
N PHE A 231 1.20 -18.49 2.56
CA PHE A 231 0.80 -19.38 1.49
C PHE A 231 1.97 -19.61 0.55
N ILE A 232 3.02 -20.29 1.03
CA ILE A 232 4.14 -20.76 0.23
C ILE A 232 4.43 -22.22 0.56
N ASP A 233 5.00 -22.94 -0.41
CA ASP A 233 5.38 -24.35 -0.28
C ASP A 233 4.25 -25.23 0.27
N GLN A 234 3.01 -24.94 -0.13
CA GLN A 234 1.82 -25.65 0.34
C GLN A 234 1.78 -27.07 -0.25
N GLY A 235 1.30 -28.02 0.55
CA GLY A 235 1.09 -29.40 0.10
C GLY A 235 0.07 -29.48 -1.04
N LYS A 236 0.12 -30.56 -1.84
CA LYS A 236 -0.77 -30.77 -3.00
C LYS A 236 -2.27 -30.68 -2.66
N ASP A 237 -2.63 -31.04 -1.44
CA ASP A 237 -4.02 -31.05 -0.95
C ASP A 237 -4.41 -29.76 -0.22
N SER A 238 -3.55 -28.74 -0.20
CA SER A 238 -3.85 -27.48 0.46
C SER A 238 -5.03 -26.77 -0.24
N PRO A 239 -6.01 -26.25 0.53
CA PRO A 239 -7.13 -25.49 -0.03
C PRO A 239 -6.71 -24.11 -0.53
N VAL A 240 -5.49 -23.65 -0.21
CA VAL A 240 -4.93 -22.37 -0.62
C VAL A 240 -3.84 -22.54 -1.67
N LYS A 241 -3.71 -21.54 -2.55
CA LYS A 241 -2.68 -21.53 -3.60
C LYS A 241 -1.42 -20.84 -3.09
N ASP A 242 -0.28 -21.35 -3.50
CA ASP A 242 1.00 -20.69 -3.27
C ASP A 242 1.05 -19.29 -3.90
N PHE A 243 1.62 -18.35 -3.16
CA PHE A 243 2.16 -17.11 -3.67
C PHE A 243 3.30 -17.42 -4.64
N LYS A 244 3.11 -17.02 -5.90
CA LYS A 244 4.07 -17.29 -6.98
C LYS A 244 4.95 -16.09 -7.31
N THR A 245 4.33 -14.94 -7.50
CA THR A 245 4.98 -13.71 -7.96
C THR A 245 4.18 -12.49 -7.56
N ILE A 246 4.85 -11.37 -7.35
CA ILE A 246 4.21 -10.06 -7.22
C ILE A 246 3.57 -9.63 -8.54
N ASN A 247 2.58 -8.76 -8.45
CA ASN A 247 2.05 -8.06 -9.62
C ASN A 247 3.06 -7.04 -10.16
N LYS A 248 2.99 -6.74 -11.46
CA LYS A 248 3.79 -5.66 -12.08
C LYS A 248 3.62 -4.33 -11.34
N TYR A 249 2.39 -4.02 -10.93
CA TYR A 249 2.03 -2.84 -10.15
C TYR A 249 1.61 -3.25 -8.72
N GLN A 250 2.42 -4.11 -8.07
CA GLN A 250 2.23 -4.44 -6.66
C GLN A 250 2.29 -3.17 -5.81
N ASP A 251 1.46 -3.11 -4.78
CA ASP A 251 1.45 -2.00 -3.84
C ASP A 251 2.78 -1.96 -3.06
N PHE A 252 3.30 -0.74 -2.88
CA PHE A 252 4.60 -0.54 -2.27
C PHE A 252 4.69 0.85 -1.63
N TYR A 253 5.63 1.03 -0.71
CA TYR A 253 6.04 2.37 -0.29
C TYR A 253 7.54 2.47 -0.04
N LEU A 254 8.01 3.70 0.14
CA LEU A 254 9.35 3.98 0.65
C LEU A 254 9.23 4.29 2.14
N ASN A 255 9.88 3.50 3.00
CA ASN A 255 9.86 3.76 4.44
C ASN A 255 10.68 5.01 4.79
N LYS A 256 10.81 5.35 6.09
CA LYS A 256 11.60 6.51 6.55
C LYS A 256 13.09 6.45 6.17
N ASN A 257 13.62 5.25 5.94
CA ASN A 257 14.98 5.00 5.48
C ASN A 257 15.08 4.98 3.94
N GLU A 258 13.98 5.24 3.25
CA GLU A 258 13.84 5.14 1.79
C GLU A 258 14.08 3.73 1.24
N ASP A 259 13.95 2.69 2.08
CA ASP A 259 13.91 1.31 1.63
C ASP A 259 12.58 1.02 0.95
N LEU A 260 12.63 0.22 -0.12
CA LEU A 260 11.45 -0.31 -0.80
C LEU A 260 10.74 -1.34 0.08
N VAL A 261 9.46 -1.11 0.36
CA VAL A 261 8.59 -2.04 1.10
C VAL A 261 7.48 -2.51 0.18
N ILE A 262 7.32 -3.82 0.02
CA ILE A 262 6.23 -4.44 -0.74
C ILE A 262 5.11 -4.85 0.23
N CYS A 263 3.88 -4.51 -0.13
CA CYS A 263 2.71 -4.72 0.71
C CYS A 263 1.77 -5.76 0.09
N PHE A 264 1.15 -6.55 0.95
CA PHE A 264 0.08 -7.49 0.61
C PHE A 264 -1.12 -7.25 1.53
N ASP A 265 -2.30 -7.26 0.94
CA ASP A 265 -3.56 -7.14 1.66
C ASP A 265 -3.78 -8.36 2.56
N GLN A 266 -4.68 -8.23 3.54
CA GLN A 266 -5.06 -9.37 4.38
C GLN A 266 -5.61 -10.50 3.49
N PHE A 267 -5.32 -11.76 3.81
CA PHE A 267 -5.67 -12.94 3.00
C PHE A 267 -4.96 -13.09 1.64
N GLU A 268 -4.15 -12.12 1.18
CA GLU A 268 -3.51 -12.20 -0.15
C GLU A 268 -2.43 -13.28 -0.21
N VAL A 269 -1.54 -13.32 0.80
CA VAL A 269 -0.41 -14.27 0.85
C VAL A 269 -0.27 -14.98 2.20
N ALA A 270 -1.21 -14.76 3.11
CA ALA A 270 -1.19 -15.31 4.47
C ALA A 270 -2.62 -15.45 5.03
N PRO A 271 -2.85 -16.30 6.05
CA PRO A 271 -4.14 -16.37 6.73
C PRO A 271 -4.57 -15.05 7.37
N GLY A 272 -5.87 -14.85 7.56
CA GLY A 272 -6.42 -13.57 8.05
C GLY A 272 -5.85 -13.05 9.37
N TYR A 273 -5.44 -13.94 10.28
CA TYR A 273 -4.86 -13.53 11.57
C TYR A 273 -3.50 -12.85 11.42
N MET A 274 -2.80 -13.06 10.29
CA MET A 274 -1.53 -12.39 9.98
C MET A 274 -1.72 -10.91 9.62
N GLY A 275 -2.97 -10.48 9.39
CA GLY A 275 -3.28 -9.14 8.91
C GLY A 275 -2.72 -8.88 7.52
N SER A 276 -2.59 -7.60 7.17
CA SER A 276 -1.78 -7.17 6.02
C SER A 276 -0.30 -7.36 6.35
N VAL A 277 0.48 -7.88 5.39
CA VAL A 277 1.90 -8.19 5.60
C VAL A 277 2.79 -7.35 4.67
N GLU A 278 3.98 -7.00 5.16
CA GLU A 278 4.92 -6.11 4.49
C GLU A 278 6.31 -6.73 4.46
N PHE A 279 7.04 -6.53 3.36
CA PHE A 279 8.39 -7.04 3.17
C PHE A 279 9.33 -5.93 2.72
N VAL A 280 10.31 -5.60 3.55
CA VAL A 280 11.38 -4.67 3.19
C VAL A 280 12.33 -5.37 2.23
N ILE A 281 12.55 -4.79 1.05
CA ILE A 281 13.43 -5.35 0.03
C ILE A 281 14.83 -4.78 0.21
N PRO A 282 15.84 -5.61 0.56
CA PRO A 282 17.18 -5.12 0.78
C PRO A 282 17.76 -4.49 -0.49
N TYR A 283 18.34 -3.28 -0.37
CA TYR A 283 18.92 -2.58 -1.53
C TYR A 283 19.91 -3.43 -2.33
N LYS A 284 20.71 -4.27 -1.66
CA LYS A 284 21.67 -5.19 -2.30
C LYS A 284 21.03 -6.14 -3.32
N VAL A 285 19.75 -6.48 -3.15
CA VAL A 285 18.98 -7.38 -4.02
C VAL A 285 18.56 -6.67 -5.30
N ILE A 286 18.36 -5.36 -5.24
CA ILE A 286 17.73 -4.58 -6.32
C ILE A 286 18.63 -3.50 -6.95
N LYS A 287 19.83 -3.27 -6.41
CA LYS A 287 20.73 -2.18 -6.82
C LYS A 287 21.13 -2.19 -8.31
N ASP A 288 21.15 -3.37 -8.94
CA ASP A 288 21.63 -3.55 -10.32
C ASP A 288 20.48 -3.63 -11.34
N LEU A 289 19.23 -3.63 -10.87
CA LEU A 289 18.01 -3.72 -11.67
C LEU A 289 17.61 -2.40 -12.34
#